data_AF-A0A552FHC0-F1
#
_entry.id   AF-A0A552FHC0-F1
#
_cell.length_a   1.000
_cell.length_b   1.000
_cell.length_c   1.000
_cell.angle_alpha   90.00
_cell.angle_beta   90.00
_cell.angle_gamma   90.00
#
_symmetry.space_group_name_H-M   'P 1'
#
loop_
_entity.id
_entity.type
_entity.pdbx_description
1 polymer ?
#
loop_
_entity_poly.entity_id
_entity_poly.type
_entity_poly.pdbx_seq_one_letter_code
_entity_poly.pdbx_strand_id
1 'polypeptide(L)'
;MPKKNQSKRLTNQHKESKGVVGIFGAEAKSHEIKVGKISRFVISQLEKEFPQLSFQYKTSIKKEEINEALKKVDPELGQTLFVSNSSIIPDGGIIEVKDDNGNWRLVLVSEAKHQGKNIENIKKGELVGKDNNQDLMAAGNAIERSHKNISEIANLMLSESHFPYVLFLEGSNFLTETISIKRPDGRVVTLEYNSGMLNRLDRLTSANYGMPINTNLCKNKFVKHKDKTIMLQATSIYTQGNGEKWDIKKMFDIMLEISKTSLQVLGSEIFNQITKSK
;
A
#
# COMPACT_ATOMS: atom_id res chain seq x y z
N MET A 1 -12.17 27.56 -1.13
CA MET A 1 -12.90 26.79 -0.10
C MET A 1 -13.12 25.34 -0.58
N PRO A 2 -12.27 24.36 -0.22
CA PRO A 2 -12.41 22.96 -0.67
C PRO A 2 -12.78 21.95 0.44
N LYS A 3 -12.84 22.34 1.72
CA LYS A 3 -12.93 21.41 2.86
C LYS A 3 -14.26 20.65 3.04
N LYS A 4 -15.38 21.06 2.42
CA LYS A 4 -16.72 20.49 2.71
C LYS A 4 -17.07 19.19 1.97
N ASN A 5 -16.42 18.88 0.83
CA ASN A 5 -16.75 17.67 0.07
C ASN A 5 -16.02 16.42 0.58
N GLN A 6 -14.84 16.59 1.18
CA GLN A 6 -14.08 15.48 1.77
C GLN A 6 -14.80 14.87 2.98
N SER A 7 -15.36 15.70 3.88
CA SER A 7 -16.01 15.21 5.11
C SER A 7 -17.30 14.42 4.84
N LYS A 8 -18.10 14.84 3.84
CA LYS A 8 -19.30 14.09 3.43
C LYS A 8 -18.94 12.73 2.81
N ARG A 9 -17.85 12.65 2.03
CA ARG A 9 -17.37 11.40 1.42
C ARG A 9 -16.91 10.40 2.48
N LEU A 10 -16.10 10.87 3.43
CA LEU A 10 -15.67 10.10 4.61
C LEU A 10 -16.86 9.58 5.42
N THR A 11 -17.88 10.40 5.64
CA THR A 11 -19.06 10.01 6.43
C THR A 11 -19.89 8.90 5.75
N ASN A 12 -19.99 8.90 4.42
CA ASN A 12 -20.70 7.84 3.68
C ASN A 12 -19.88 6.55 3.61
N GLN A 13 -18.56 6.62 3.40
CA GLN A 13 -17.65 5.47 3.50
C GLN A 13 -17.70 4.84 4.91
N HIS A 14 -17.82 5.65 5.96
CA HIS A 14 -18.00 5.18 7.33
C HIS A 14 -19.33 4.41 7.55
N LYS A 15 -20.38 4.66 6.76
CA LYS A 15 -21.67 3.95 6.86
C LYS A 15 -21.65 2.61 6.14
N GLU A 16 -21.09 2.54 4.93
CA GLU A 16 -20.91 1.26 4.19
C GLU A 16 -19.99 0.31 4.94
N SER A 17 -18.91 0.84 5.52
CA SER A 17 -17.95 0.07 6.30
C SER A 17 -18.50 -0.49 7.62
N LYS A 18 -19.65 -0.01 8.16
CA LYS A 18 -20.28 -0.62 9.35
C LYS A 18 -20.73 -2.06 9.10
N GLY A 19 -21.15 -2.40 7.87
CA GLY A 19 -21.46 -3.79 7.50
C GLY A 19 -20.21 -4.68 7.51
N VAL A 20 -19.06 -4.11 7.13
CA VAL A 20 -17.77 -4.80 7.08
C VAL A 20 -17.15 -4.94 8.47
N VAL A 21 -17.37 -4.01 9.41
CA VAL A 21 -17.00 -4.16 10.83
C VAL A 21 -17.68 -5.36 11.47
N GLY A 22 -18.89 -5.74 11.06
CA GLY A 22 -19.54 -6.98 11.49
C GLY A 22 -18.83 -8.24 10.98
N ILE A 23 -18.36 -8.21 9.73
CA ILE A 23 -17.60 -9.30 9.09
C ILE A 23 -16.21 -9.44 9.74
N PHE A 24 -15.51 -8.32 9.93
CA PHE A 24 -14.22 -8.31 10.63
C PHE A 24 -14.36 -8.64 12.11
N GLY A 25 -15.39 -8.18 12.81
CA GLY A 25 -15.58 -8.39 14.25
C GLY A 25 -15.84 -9.85 14.64
N ALA A 26 -16.43 -10.65 13.74
CA ALA A 26 -16.60 -12.08 13.94
C ALA A 26 -15.28 -12.87 13.77
N GLU A 27 -14.42 -12.44 12.83
CA GLU A 27 -13.17 -13.15 12.51
C GLU A 27 -11.91 -12.59 13.23
N ALA A 28 -11.95 -11.33 13.69
CA ALA A 28 -10.82 -10.63 14.29
C ALA A 28 -10.64 -10.89 15.80
N LYS A 29 -11.56 -11.62 16.44
CA LYS A 29 -11.49 -11.92 17.89
C LYS A 29 -10.30 -12.81 18.30
N SER A 30 -9.46 -13.29 17.38
CA SER A 30 -8.42 -14.29 17.67
C SER A 30 -7.08 -14.11 16.93
N HIS A 31 -7.02 -13.41 15.78
CA HIS A 31 -5.83 -13.41 14.93
C HIS A 31 -5.46 -12.05 14.37
N GLU A 32 -4.15 -11.77 14.31
CA GLU A 32 -3.54 -10.68 13.56
C GLU A 32 -3.83 -10.88 12.06
N ILE A 33 -4.80 -10.13 11.53
CA ILE A 33 -5.25 -10.25 10.14
C ILE A 33 -4.17 -9.66 9.23
N LYS A 34 -3.56 -10.52 8.40
CA LYS A 34 -2.57 -10.11 7.38
C LYS A 34 -3.24 -9.28 6.28
N VAL A 35 -2.49 -8.34 5.71
CA VAL A 35 -2.95 -7.47 4.60
C VAL A 35 -3.56 -8.26 3.43
N GLY A 36 -3.03 -9.44 3.08
CA GLY A 36 -3.59 -10.28 2.01
C GLY A 36 -5.00 -10.80 2.28
N LYS A 37 -5.40 -10.95 3.55
CA LYS A 37 -6.80 -11.28 3.90
C LYS A 37 -7.70 -10.06 3.69
N ILE A 38 -7.21 -8.86 3.99
CA ILE A 38 -7.92 -7.59 3.73
C ILE A 38 -8.18 -7.42 2.23
N SER A 39 -7.22 -7.74 1.38
CA SER A 39 -7.38 -7.70 -0.09
C SER A 39 -8.54 -8.57 -0.58
N ARG A 40 -8.75 -9.75 0.02
CA ARG A 40 -9.89 -10.61 -0.34
C ARG A 40 -11.24 -9.97 0.01
N PHE A 41 -11.32 -9.28 1.15
CA PHE A 41 -12.52 -8.52 1.50
C PHE A 41 -12.75 -7.34 0.55
N VAL A 42 -11.69 -6.68 0.10
CA VAL A 42 -11.79 -5.61 -0.90
C VAL A 42 -12.40 -6.17 -2.18
N ILE A 43 -11.99 -7.36 -2.65
CA ILE A 43 -12.62 -8.02 -3.81
C ILE A 43 -14.10 -8.25 -3.57
N SER A 44 -14.49 -8.89 -2.46
CA SER A 44 -15.89 -9.16 -2.17
C SER A 44 -16.75 -7.89 -2.13
N GLN A 45 -16.18 -6.78 -1.65
CA GLN A 45 -16.87 -5.49 -1.65
C GLN A 45 -16.96 -4.89 -3.06
N LEU A 46 -15.90 -5.01 -3.88
CA LEU A 46 -15.91 -4.55 -5.28
C LEU A 46 -16.92 -5.34 -6.12
N GLU A 47 -17.00 -6.66 -5.96
CA GLU A 47 -17.99 -7.52 -6.62
C GLU A 47 -19.42 -7.16 -6.23
N LYS A 48 -19.65 -6.81 -4.96
CA LYS A 48 -20.95 -6.35 -4.48
C LYS A 48 -21.34 -4.99 -5.07
N GLU A 49 -20.40 -4.07 -5.21
CA GLU A 49 -20.65 -2.73 -5.73
C GLU A 49 -20.72 -2.67 -7.27
N PHE A 50 -19.97 -3.54 -7.94
CA PHE A 50 -19.86 -3.61 -9.39
C PHE A 50 -20.12 -5.05 -9.87
N PRO A 51 -21.35 -5.58 -9.71
CA PRO A 51 -21.67 -6.97 -10.03
C PRO A 51 -21.52 -7.33 -11.52
N GLN A 52 -21.40 -6.33 -12.40
CA GLN A 52 -21.15 -6.51 -13.83
C GLN A 52 -19.67 -6.78 -14.16
N LEU A 53 -18.76 -6.43 -13.25
CA LEU A 53 -17.33 -6.54 -13.45
C LEU A 53 -16.81 -7.87 -12.86
N SER A 54 -15.82 -8.45 -13.53
CA SER A 54 -15.13 -9.64 -13.03
C SER A 54 -13.81 -9.24 -12.37
N PHE A 55 -13.58 -9.68 -11.14
CA PHE A 55 -12.36 -9.43 -10.39
C PHE A 55 -11.60 -10.74 -10.17
N GLN A 56 -10.28 -10.65 -10.02
CA GLN A 56 -9.46 -11.79 -9.57
C GLN A 56 -8.37 -11.37 -8.59
N TYR A 57 -7.89 -12.35 -7.82
CA TYR A 57 -6.79 -12.21 -6.87
C TYR A 57 -5.59 -13.03 -7.32
N LYS A 58 -4.42 -12.40 -7.40
CA LYS A 58 -3.13 -13.07 -7.60
C LYS A 58 -2.24 -12.88 -6.38
N THR A 59 -1.47 -13.91 -6.04
CA THR A 59 -0.47 -13.85 -4.96
C THR A 59 0.90 -13.45 -5.47
N SER A 60 1.18 -13.61 -6.76
CA SER A 60 2.47 -13.36 -7.36
C SER A 60 2.36 -12.90 -8.81
N ILE A 61 3.43 -12.29 -9.30
CA ILE A 61 3.62 -11.90 -10.69
C ILE A 61 4.96 -12.46 -11.16
N LYS A 62 4.96 -13.15 -12.29
CA LYS A 62 6.19 -13.69 -12.87
C LYS A 62 7.01 -12.57 -13.52
N LYS A 63 8.33 -12.69 -13.48
CA LYS A 63 9.21 -11.73 -14.17
C LYS A 63 8.96 -11.71 -15.69
N GLU A 64 8.61 -12.86 -16.25
CA GLU A 64 8.20 -13.01 -17.65
C GLU A 64 6.97 -12.15 -17.98
N GLU A 65 5.96 -12.11 -17.12
CA GLU A 65 4.76 -11.28 -17.31
C GLU A 65 5.10 -9.78 -17.37
N ILE A 66 6.01 -9.32 -16.51
CA ILE A 66 6.52 -7.94 -16.50
C ILE A 66 7.28 -7.64 -17.79
N ASN A 67 8.14 -8.56 -18.22
CA ASN A 67 8.93 -8.41 -19.44
C ASN A 67 8.03 -8.35 -20.69
N GLU A 68 6.99 -9.18 -20.77
CA GLU A 68 6.04 -9.14 -21.88
C GLU A 68 5.20 -7.85 -21.89
N ALA A 69 4.85 -7.30 -20.73
CA ALA A 69 4.21 -5.98 -20.65
C ALA A 69 5.14 -4.87 -21.14
N LEU A 70 6.42 -4.90 -20.75
CA LEU A 70 7.43 -3.94 -21.19
C LEU A 70 7.66 -3.99 -22.71
N LYS A 71 7.75 -5.18 -23.30
CA LYS A 71 7.92 -5.36 -24.76
C LYS A 71 6.78 -4.78 -25.59
N LYS A 72 5.56 -4.74 -25.03
CA LYS A 72 4.40 -4.10 -25.68
C LYS A 72 4.53 -2.57 -25.70
N VAL A 73 5.29 -1.99 -24.77
CA VAL A 73 5.58 -0.54 -24.75
C VAL A 73 6.71 -0.23 -25.72
N ASP A 74 7.80 -0.99 -25.66
CA ASP A 74 8.96 -0.83 -26.53
C ASP A 74 9.70 -2.17 -26.72
N PRO A 75 10.01 -2.61 -27.96
CA PRO A 75 10.68 -3.88 -28.23
C PRO A 75 12.06 -4.05 -27.58
N GLU A 76 12.75 -2.98 -27.19
CA GLU A 76 14.05 -3.03 -26.51
C GLU A 76 13.94 -3.26 -24.99
N LEU A 77 12.74 -3.17 -24.40
CA LEU A 77 12.52 -3.37 -22.97
C LEU A 77 12.19 -4.84 -22.65
N GLY A 78 12.38 -5.24 -21.39
CA GLY A 78 12.01 -6.60 -20.92
C GLY A 78 12.85 -7.75 -21.50
N GLN A 79 14.09 -7.49 -21.93
CA GLN A 79 14.92 -8.46 -22.65
C GLN A 79 15.62 -9.51 -21.76
N THR A 80 15.80 -9.21 -20.48
CA THR A 80 16.61 -10.03 -19.58
C THR A 80 15.77 -10.92 -18.67
N LEU A 81 16.09 -12.21 -18.63
CA LEU A 81 15.56 -13.17 -17.66
C LEU A 81 16.61 -14.26 -17.38
N PHE A 82 17.34 -14.14 -16.27
CA PHE A 82 18.40 -15.10 -15.91
C PHE A 82 17.86 -16.36 -15.22
N VAL A 83 16.75 -16.23 -14.50
CA VAL A 83 16.11 -17.32 -13.75
C VAL A 83 14.65 -17.38 -14.19
N SER A 84 14.29 -18.44 -14.92
CA SER A 84 13.02 -18.57 -15.64
C SER A 84 11.78 -18.54 -14.74
N ASN A 85 11.89 -19.04 -13.50
CA ASN A 85 10.80 -19.06 -12.53
C ASN A 85 10.79 -17.85 -11.56
N SER A 86 11.55 -16.80 -11.88
CA SER A 86 11.58 -15.56 -11.08
C SER A 86 10.21 -14.93 -10.96
N SER A 87 9.86 -14.48 -9.75
CA SER A 87 8.60 -13.79 -9.47
C SER A 87 8.74 -12.79 -8.33
N ILE A 88 7.78 -11.87 -8.25
CA ILE A 88 7.55 -11.02 -7.08
C ILE A 88 6.29 -11.49 -6.36
N ILE A 89 6.28 -11.35 -5.03
CA ILE A 89 5.19 -11.78 -4.16
C ILE A 89 4.90 -10.62 -3.19
N PRO A 90 4.02 -9.68 -3.57
CA PRO A 90 3.49 -8.69 -2.64
C PRO A 90 2.66 -9.40 -1.56
N ASP A 91 2.91 -9.10 -0.28
CA ASP A 91 2.29 -9.83 0.84
C ASP A 91 0.78 -9.58 0.96
N GLY A 92 0.29 -8.47 0.43
CA GLY A 92 -1.13 -8.19 0.26
C GLY A 92 -1.73 -8.70 -1.05
N GLY A 93 -0.92 -9.27 -1.94
CA GLY A 93 -1.32 -9.75 -3.25
C GLY A 93 -1.73 -8.63 -4.20
N ILE A 94 -2.36 -9.05 -5.29
CA ILE A 94 -2.73 -8.22 -6.43
C ILE A 94 -4.21 -8.46 -6.74
N ILE A 95 -4.96 -7.38 -6.95
CA ILE A 95 -6.33 -7.41 -7.43
C ILE A 95 -6.35 -6.88 -8.87
N GLU A 96 -7.02 -7.60 -9.75
CA GLU A 96 -7.23 -7.22 -11.15
C GLU A 96 -8.73 -7.20 -11.48
N VAL A 97 -9.10 -6.39 -12.46
CA VAL A 97 -10.44 -6.36 -13.08
C VAL A 97 -10.32 -6.71 -14.56
N LYS A 98 -11.30 -7.42 -15.11
CA LYS A 98 -11.34 -7.71 -16.54
C LYS A 98 -11.92 -6.52 -17.31
N ASP A 99 -11.20 -6.03 -18.32
CA ASP A 99 -11.68 -4.97 -19.22
C ASP A 99 -12.58 -5.50 -20.34
N ASP A 100 -13.16 -4.58 -21.10
CA ASP A 100 -14.10 -4.88 -22.19
C ASP A 100 -13.47 -5.67 -23.34
N ASN A 101 -12.13 -5.63 -23.46
CA ASN A 101 -11.36 -6.41 -24.44
C ASN A 101 -10.93 -7.77 -23.89
N GLY A 102 -11.30 -8.07 -22.64
CA GLY A 102 -10.99 -9.31 -21.96
C GLY A 102 -9.61 -9.37 -21.30
N ASN A 103 -8.87 -8.25 -21.26
CA ASN A 103 -7.58 -8.19 -20.57
C ASN A 103 -7.77 -7.95 -19.08
N TRP A 104 -6.86 -8.49 -18.27
CA TRP A 104 -6.83 -8.23 -16.83
C TRP A 104 -6.03 -6.96 -16.55
N ARG A 105 -6.64 -6.02 -15.83
CA ARG A 105 -6.09 -4.71 -15.50
C ARG A 105 -5.94 -4.58 -14.00
N LEU A 106 -4.74 -4.19 -13.56
CA LEU A 106 -4.41 -4.14 -12.15
C LEU A 106 -5.14 -2.99 -11.45
N VAL A 107 -5.89 -3.29 -10.38
CA VAL A 107 -6.63 -2.28 -9.61
C VAL A 107 -6.09 -2.05 -8.21
N LEU A 108 -5.33 -2.98 -7.64
CA LEU A 108 -4.65 -2.81 -6.35
C LEU A 108 -3.44 -3.75 -6.20
N VAL A 109 -2.30 -3.21 -5.75
CA VAL A 109 -1.24 -4.00 -5.11
C VAL A 109 -1.07 -3.48 -3.69
N SER A 110 -1.01 -4.38 -2.70
CA SER A 110 -0.80 -3.99 -1.31
C SER A 110 0.38 -4.71 -0.67
N GLU A 111 1.15 -3.99 0.13
CA GLU A 111 2.22 -4.54 0.97
C GLU A 111 2.17 -3.91 2.36
N ALA A 112 2.48 -4.70 3.39
CA ALA A 112 2.67 -4.22 4.75
C ALA A 112 4.09 -4.51 5.22
N LYS A 113 4.75 -3.51 5.82
CA LYS A 113 6.11 -3.63 6.35
C LYS A 113 6.15 -3.17 7.79
N HIS A 114 6.72 -4.01 8.63
CA HIS A 114 6.98 -3.74 10.03
C HIS A 114 8.48 -3.52 10.24
N GLN A 115 8.87 -2.42 10.89
CA GLN A 115 10.26 -2.20 11.29
C GLN A 115 10.38 -1.42 12.61
N GLY A 116 11.27 -1.91 13.47
CA GLY A 116 11.60 -1.29 14.75
C GLY A 116 10.69 -1.74 15.89
N LYS A 117 11.24 -2.50 16.84
CA LYS A 117 10.54 -3.08 17.99
C LYS A 117 10.66 -2.26 19.28
N ASN A 118 11.21 -1.03 19.22
CA ASN A 118 11.52 -0.25 20.42
C ASN A 118 10.28 -0.05 21.31
N ILE A 119 9.10 0.20 20.73
CA ILE A 119 7.83 0.33 21.47
C ILE A 119 7.52 -0.95 22.29
N GLU A 120 7.65 -2.13 21.68
CA GLU A 120 7.37 -3.40 22.33
C GLU A 120 8.39 -3.72 23.42
N ASN A 121 9.68 -3.49 23.13
CA ASN A 121 10.77 -3.75 24.06
C ASN A 121 10.67 -2.87 25.30
N ILE A 122 10.41 -1.57 25.14
CA ILE A 122 10.22 -0.62 26.24
C ILE A 122 9.01 -1.04 27.10
N LYS A 123 7.88 -1.39 26.48
CA LYS A 123 6.68 -1.86 27.20
C LYS A 123 6.94 -3.13 28.02
N LYS A 124 7.83 -4.01 27.54
CA LYS A 124 8.24 -5.24 28.26
C LYS A 124 9.36 -5.00 29.28
N GLY A 125 9.97 -3.81 29.31
CA GLY A 125 11.13 -3.54 30.15
C GLY A 125 12.42 -4.20 29.64
N GLU A 126 12.46 -4.62 28.38
CA GLU A 126 13.65 -5.21 27.77
C GLU A 126 14.66 -4.11 27.44
N LEU A 127 15.94 -4.40 27.68
CA LEU A 127 17.06 -3.59 27.19
C LEU A 127 17.66 -4.27 25.95
N VAL A 128 18.24 -3.47 25.08
CA VAL A 128 18.79 -3.89 23.79
C VAL A 128 20.23 -3.39 23.63
N GLY A 129 20.82 -3.65 22.45
CA GLY A 129 22.22 -3.35 22.15
C GLY A 129 23.13 -4.53 22.47
N LYS A 130 24.39 -4.44 22.02
CA LYS A 130 25.39 -5.52 22.18
C LYS A 130 25.58 -5.91 23.65
N ASP A 131 25.52 -4.92 24.54
CA ASP A 131 25.75 -5.07 25.97
C ASP A 131 24.42 -5.11 26.77
N ASN A 132 23.27 -5.20 26.10
CA ASN A 132 21.93 -5.20 26.71
C ASN A 132 21.69 -4.07 27.72
N ASN A 133 22.15 -2.86 27.40
CA ASN A 133 22.13 -1.70 28.29
C ASN A 133 21.43 -0.47 27.68
N GLN A 134 20.84 -0.59 26.49
CA GLN A 134 20.18 0.51 25.78
C GLN A 134 18.67 0.34 25.78
N ASP A 135 17.92 1.43 25.79
CA ASP A 135 16.46 1.37 25.59
C ASP A 135 16.05 1.28 24.13
N LEU A 136 16.91 1.76 23.24
CA LEU A 136 16.61 1.96 21.84
C LEU A 136 17.61 1.21 20.98
N MET A 137 17.09 0.42 20.05
CA MET A 137 17.86 -0.19 18.98
C MET A 137 17.98 0.81 17.83
N ALA A 138 19.21 1.02 17.34
CA ALA A 138 19.45 1.76 16.10
C ALA A 138 18.74 1.09 14.93
N ALA A 139 18.03 1.89 14.12
CA ALA A 139 17.23 1.34 13.03
C ALA A 139 18.12 0.83 11.87
N GLY A 140 17.83 -0.39 11.40
CA GLY A 140 18.43 -0.94 10.17
C GLY A 140 17.87 -0.30 8.89
N ASN A 141 18.25 -0.85 7.74
CA ASN A 141 17.85 -0.37 6.40
C ASN A 141 17.06 -1.40 5.58
N ALA A 142 16.59 -2.48 6.18
CA ALA A 142 15.89 -3.57 5.47
C ALA A 142 14.63 -3.12 4.72
N ILE A 143 14.02 -1.99 5.13
CA ILE A 143 12.88 -1.35 4.49
C ILE A 143 13.15 -0.86 3.06
N GLU A 144 14.41 -0.60 2.70
CA GLU A 144 14.80 -0.16 1.34
C GLU A 144 14.43 -1.19 0.26
N ARG A 145 14.31 -2.47 0.64
CA ARG A 145 13.90 -3.55 -0.26
C ARG A 145 12.49 -3.35 -0.86
N SER A 146 11.64 -2.54 -0.24
CA SER A 146 10.31 -2.21 -0.77
C SER A 146 10.37 -1.58 -2.16
N HIS A 147 11.42 -0.81 -2.46
CA HIS A 147 11.61 -0.17 -3.78
C HIS A 147 11.67 -1.16 -4.94
N LYS A 148 12.17 -2.38 -4.69
CA LYS A 148 12.28 -3.41 -5.73
C LYS A 148 10.90 -3.83 -6.24
N ASN A 149 9.97 -4.18 -5.34
CA ASN A 149 8.61 -4.55 -5.77
C ASN A 149 7.84 -3.36 -6.36
N ILE A 150 8.03 -2.15 -5.82
CA ILE A 150 7.45 -0.92 -6.38
C ILE A 150 7.89 -0.72 -7.83
N SER A 151 9.19 -0.84 -8.10
CA SER A 151 9.74 -0.69 -9.46
C SER A 151 9.24 -1.77 -10.43
N GLU A 152 9.12 -3.01 -9.95
CA GLU A 152 8.61 -4.12 -10.76
C GLU A 152 7.14 -3.93 -11.17
N ILE A 153 6.29 -3.46 -10.25
CA ILE A 153 4.89 -3.13 -10.58
C ILE A 153 4.80 -1.87 -11.45
N ALA A 154 5.66 -0.87 -11.22
CA ALA A 154 5.70 0.33 -12.05
C ALA A 154 6.01 -0.02 -13.51
N ASN A 155 6.98 -0.91 -13.73
CA ASN A 155 7.32 -1.44 -15.05
C ASN A 155 6.17 -2.23 -15.68
N LEU A 156 5.51 -3.10 -14.91
CA LEU A 156 4.36 -3.87 -15.39
C LEU A 156 3.22 -2.94 -15.86
N MET A 157 3.02 -1.83 -15.13
CA MET A 157 1.95 -0.86 -15.36
C MET A 157 2.44 0.37 -16.14
N LEU A 158 3.54 0.27 -16.89
CA LEU A 158 4.14 1.43 -17.57
C LEU A 158 3.20 2.06 -18.61
N SER A 159 2.31 1.28 -19.21
CA SER A 159 1.28 1.74 -20.14
C SER A 159 0.02 2.31 -19.46
N GLU A 160 -0.07 2.22 -18.13
CA GLU A 160 -1.26 2.60 -17.36
C GLU A 160 -1.21 4.06 -16.91
N SER A 161 -2.39 4.68 -16.77
CA SER A 161 -2.52 6.06 -16.24
C SER A 161 -2.81 6.12 -14.74
N HIS A 162 -2.74 4.97 -14.06
CA HIS A 162 -2.83 4.83 -12.60
C HIS A 162 -1.75 3.89 -12.08
N PHE A 163 -1.42 4.04 -10.80
CA PHE A 163 -0.46 3.23 -10.08
C PHE A 163 -0.99 2.92 -8.66
N PRO A 164 -1.83 1.88 -8.52
CA PRO A 164 -2.54 1.58 -7.28
C PRO A 164 -1.71 0.73 -6.32
N TYR A 165 -0.46 1.14 -6.11
CA TYR A 165 0.43 0.50 -5.15
C TYR A 165 0.28 1.17 -3.78
N VAL A 166 -0.12 0.40 -2.77
CA VAL A 166 -0.22 0.86 -1.38
C VAL A 166 0.81 0.16 -0.49
N LEU A 167 1.57 0.95 0.27
CA LEU A 167 2.55 0.47 1.24
C LEU A 167 2.13 0.92 2.64
N PHE A 168 1.79 -0.04 3.49
CA PHE A 168 1.47 0.18 4.90
C PHE A 168 2.72 -0.01 5.77
N LEU A 169 3.01 0.99 6.60
CA LEU A 169 4.17 1.02 7.48
C LEU A 169 3.73 1.03 8.94
N GLU A 170 4.35 0.18 9.76
CA GLU A 170 4.13 0.17 11.21
C GLU A 170 5.43 -0.13 11.98
N GLY A 171 5.44 0.30 13.25
CA GLY A 171 6.57 0.15 14.16
C GLY A 171 7.33 1.45 14.42
N SER A 172 8.25 1.37 15.38
CA SER A 172 8.95 2.53 15.96
C SER A 172 9.89 3.27 14.98
N ASN A 173 10.14 2.73 13.79
CA ASN A 173 10.96 3.40 12.77
C ASN A 173 10.16 4.27 11.81
N PHE A 174 8.84 4.31 11.93
CA PHE A 174 7.96 5.07 11.03
C PHE A 174 7.09 6.07 11.77
N LEU A 175 7.61 6.64 12.86
CA LEU A 175 6.89 7.64 13.65
C LEU A 175 6.69 8.94 12.85
N THR A 176 5.54 9.56 13.03
CA THR A 176 5.26 10.94 12.55
C THR A 176 4.92 11.90 13.68
N GLU A 177 4.90 11.40 14.92
CA GLU A 177 4.71 12.18 16.13
C GLU A 177 5.60 11.63 17.25
N THR A 178 6.07 12.51 18.13
CA THR A 178 6.86 12.12 19.30
C THR A 178 5.95 11.42 20.29
N ILE A 179 6.35 10.22 20.74
CA ILE A 179 5.58 9.43 21.70
C ILE A 179 6.40 9.22 22.98
N SER A 180 5.69 9.03 24.09
CA SER A 180 6.29 8.70 25.38
C SER A 180 5.73 7.38 25.89
N ILE A 181 6.61 6.48 26.32
CA ILE A 181 6.26 5.12 26.72
C ILE A 181 6.79 4.89 28.12
N LYS A 182 5.89 4.47 29.02
CA LYS A 182 6.26 4.10 30.38
C LYS A 182 6.74 2.66 30.42
N ARG A 183 7.93 2.44 30.97
CA ARG A 183 8.50 1.12 31.26
C ARG A 183 7.85 0.51 32.52
N PRO A 184 7.96 -0.82 32.72
CA PRO A 184 7.49 -1.47 33.95
C PRO A 184 8.12 -0.91 35.24
N ASP A 185 9.37 -0.44 35.17
CA ASP A 185 10.10 0.19 36.28
C ASP A 185 9.63 1.63 36.60
N GLY A 186 8.65 2.15 35.87
CA GLY A 186 8.08 3.48 36.05
C GLY A 186 8.76 4.59 35.25
N ARG A 187 9.95 4.34 34.68
CA ARG A 187 10.67 5.32 33.85
C ARG A 187 9.92 5.58 32.54
N VAL A 188 9.95 6.83 32.09
CA VAL A 188 9.36 7.24 30.81
C VAL A 188 10.47 7.37 29.77
N VAL A 189 10.31 6.69 28.65
CA VAL A 189 11.19 6.78 27.48
C VAL A 189 10.47 7.54 26.39
N THR A 190 11.07 8.63 25.93
CA THR A 190 10.56 9.45 24.83
C THR A 190 11.21 9.03 23.51
N LEU A 191 10.40 8.75 22.49
CA LEU A 191 10.86 8.50 21.13
C LEU A 191 10.54 9.70 20.26
N GLU A 192 11.58 10.45 19.89
CA GLU A 192 11.48 11.58 18.99
C GLU A 192 11.33 11.10 17.55
N TYR A 193 10.23 11.47 16.89
CA TYR A 193 9.94 11.00 15.54
C TYR A 193 10.96 11.50 14.52
N ASN A 194 11.58 12.66 14.74
CA ASN A 194 12.59 13.27 13.86
C ASN A 194 14.02 12.79 14.15
N SER A 195 14.20 11.80 15.03
CA SER A 195 15.52 11.23 15.30
C SER A 195 16.01 10.32 14.18
N GLY A 196 17.14 10.67 13.55
CA GLY A 196 17.79 9.84 12.52
C GLY A 196 18.28 8.47 13.02
N MET A 197 18.37 8.27 14.34
CA MET A 197 18.64 6.96 14.94
C MET A 197 17.47 5.98 14.75
N LEU A 198 16.24 6.50 14.70
CA LEU A 198 15.00 5.73 14.68
C LEU A 198 14.30 5.78 13.32
N ASN A 199 14.09 6.98 12.78
CA ASN A 199 13.17 7.19 11.67
C ASN A 199 13.77 6.69 10.34
N ARG A 200 12.97 5.97 9.55
CA ARG A 200 13.33 5.44 8.24
C ARG A 200 12.32 5.80 7.15
N LEU A 201 11.39 6.72 7.40
CA LEU A 201 10.42 7.19 6.39
C LEU A 201 11.12 7.77 5.16
N ASP A 202 12.19 8.54 5.34
CA ASP A 202 12.95 9.13 4.22
C ASP A 202 13.64 8.09 3.33
N ARG A 203 13.75 6.83 3.78
CA ARG A 203 14.21 5.72 2.92
C ARG A 203 13.17 5.31 1.89
N LEU A 204 11.93 5.81 1.99
CA LEU A 204 10.81 5.45 1.13
C LEU A 204 10.22 6.63 0.35
N THR A 205 10.50 7.88 0.73
CA THR A 205 9.90 9.07 0.10
C THR A 205 10.29 9.25 -1.38
N SER A 206 11.35 8.59 -1.85
CA SER A 206 11.67 8.55 -3.28
C SER A 206 10.61 7.78 -4.09
N ALA A 207 9.91 6.80 -3.49
CA ALA A 207 8.88 6.02 -4.19
C ALA A 207 7.61 6.81 -4.51
N ASN A 208 7.45 8.00 -3.90
CA ASN A 208 6.33 8.89 -4.18
C ASN A 208 6.79 10.32 -4.53
N TYR A 209 8.06 10.50 -4.89
CA TYR A 209 8.65 11.79 -5.28
C TYR A 209 8.54 12.88 -4.19
N GLY A 210 8.48 12.50 -2.92
CA GLY A 210 8.28 13.45 -1.81
C GLY A 210 6.87 14.05 -1.75
N MET A 211 5.90 13.46 -2.46
CA MET A 211 4.49 13.81 -2.31
C MET A 211 3.99 13.43 -0.90
N PRO A 212 2.87 14.01 -0.42
CA PRO A 212 2.35 13.73 0.91
C PRO A 212 2.12 12.23 1.16
N ILE A 213 2.59 11.74 2.31
CA ILE A 213 2.23 10.42 2.83
C ILE A 213 0.76 10.42 3.31
N ASN A 214 0.24 9.24 3.66
CA ASN A 214 -1.14 9.03 4.09
C ASN A 214 -2.17 9.55 3.08
N THR A 215 -1.82 9.50 1.79
CA THR A 215 -2.59 10.07 0.68
C THR A 215 -2.71 9.06 -0.44
N ASN A 216 -3.90 9.00 -1.05
CA ASN A 216 -4.14 8.21 -2.25
C ASN A 216 -3.51 8.92 -3.45
N LEU A 217 -2.43 8.34 -3.97
CA LEU A 217 -1.64 8.83 -5.10
C LEU A 217 -1.84 7.98 -6.37
N CYS A 218 -2.93 7.21 -6.41
CA CYS A 218 -3.21 6.23 -7.47
C CYS A 218 -3.27 6.84 -8.87
N LYS A 219 -3.77 8.07 -9.06
CA LYS A 219 -3.79 8.70 -10.40
C LYS A 219 -2.39 9.22 -10.74
N ASN A 220 -1.82 8.76 -11.86
CA ASN A 220 -0.48 9.17 -12.26
C ASN A 220 -0.43 10.68 -12.52
N LYS A 221 0.68 11.30 -12.14
CA LYS A 221 0.90 12.74 -12.35
C LYS A 221 1.75 12.95 -13.59
N PHE A 222 1.32 13.81 -14.49
CA PHE A 222 2.13 14.24 -15.63
C PHE A 222 2.80 15.56 -15.31
N VAL A 223 4.13 15.60 -15.43
CA VAL A 223 4.93 16.82 -15.24
C VAL A 223 5.58 17.21 -16.56
N LYS A 224 5.81 18.52 -16.74
CA LYS A 224 6.49 19.06 -17.91
C LYS A 224 7.85 19.61 -17.51
N HIS A 225 8.87 19.28 -18.29
CA HIS A 225 10.18 19.93 -18.19
C HIS A 225 10.68 20.20 -19.60
N LYS A 226 10.72 21.49 -19.97
CA LYS A 226 10.99 21.94 -21.35
C LYS A 226 9.97 21.33 -22.32
N ASP A 227 10.43 20.61 -23.33
CA ASP A 227 9.68 19.88 -24.35
C ASP A 227 9.21 18.49 -23.89
N LYS A 228 9.69 18.01 -22.73
CA LYS A 228 9.40 16.66 -22.24
C LYS A 228 8.16 16.64 -21.36
N THR A 229 7.27 15.69 -21.62
CA THR A 229 6.19 15.30 -20.71
C THR A 229 6.54 13.96 -20.08
N ILE A 230 6.55 13.90 -18.75
CA ILE A 230 6.97 12.73 -17.98
C ILE A 230 5.82 12.29 -17.09
N MET A 231 5.45 11.01 -17.18
CA MET A 231 4.48 10.38 -16.29
C MET A 231 5.18 9.93 -15.01
N LEU A 232 4.58 10.26 -13.86
CA LEU A 232 5.06 9.88 -12.53
C LEU A 232 4.09 8.85 -11.93
N GLN A 233 4.61 7.67 -11.65
CA GLN A 233 3.93 6.60 -10.91
C GLN A 233 4.34 6.70 -9.44
N ALA A 234 3.46 7.24 -8.59
CA ALA A 234 3.76 7.53 -7.19
C ALA A 234 3.09 6.52 -6.24
N THR A 235 3.88 5.83 -5.42
CA THR A 235 3.36 4.89 -4.43
C THR A 235 2.55 5.61 -3.36
N SER A 236 1.37 5.07 -3.00
CA SER A 236 0.60 5.57 -1.86
C SER A 236 1.18 5.00 -0.56
N ILE A 237 2.04 5.78 0.12
CA ILE A 237 2.70 5.38 1.36
C ILE A 237 1.84 5.79 2.55
N TYR A 238 1.44 4.83 3.37
CA TYR A 238 0.67 5.04 4.58
C TYR A 238 1.46 4.58 5.80
N THR A 239 1.39 5.35 6.90
CA THR A 239 2.03 5.00 8.17
C THR A 239 1.12 5.25 9.36
N GLN A 240 1.20 4.36 10.34
CA GLN A 240 0.59 4.55 11.64
C GLN A 240 1.55 5.37 12.52
N GLY A 241 1.37 6.69 12.52
CA GLY A 241 2.33 7.68 13.02
C GLY A 241 2.75 7.56 14.49
N ASN A 242 1.93 6.91 15.32
CA ASN A 242 2.21 6.63 16.73
C ASN A 242 2.95 5.29 16.94
N GLY A 243 3.29 4.59 15.85
CA GLY A 243 4.01 3.32 15.86
C GLY A 243 3.19 2.11 16.32
N GLU A 244 1.88 2.27 16.53
CA GLU A 244 0.97 1.17 16.83
C GLU A 244 0.67 0.31 15.60
N LYS A 245 0.00 -0.82 15.83
CA LYS A 245 -0.49 -1.70 14.77
C LYS A 245 -1.60 -1.01 13.97
N TRP A 246 -1.72 -1.40 12.72
CA TRP A 246 -2.81 -0.91 11.87
C TRP A 246 -4.18 -1.38 12.33
N ASP A 247 -5.15 -0.46 12.30
CA ASP A 247 -6.56 -0.81 12.36
C ASP A 247 -7.00 -1.43 11.03
N ILE A 248 -7.54 -2.64 11.09
CA ILE A 248 -7.91 -3.44 9.91
C ILE A 248 -8.95 -2.73 9.05
N LYS A 249 -9.90 -2.05 9.71
CA LYS A 249 -10.96 -1.32 9.01
C LYS A 249 -10.39 -0.13 8.24
N LYS A 250 -9.46 0.63 8.84
CA LYS A 250 -8.75 1.71 8.13
C LYS A 250 -7.96 1.19 6.92
N MET A 251 -7.24 0.08 7.06
CA MET A 251 -6.52 -0.53 5.92
C MET A 251 -7.48 -0.90 4.80
N PHE A 252 -8.60 -1.56 5.14
CA PHE A 252 -9.65 -1.92 4.19
C PHE A 252 -10.21 -0.68 3.48
N ASP A 253 -10.58 0.37 4.22
CA ASP A 253 -11.15 1.60 3.67
C ASP A 253 -10.17 2.29 2.69
N ILE A 254 -8.87 2.32 3.03
CA ILE A 254 -7.80 2.86 2.16
C ILE A 254 -7.66 2.03 0.89
N MET A 255 -7.54 0.71 1.03
CA MET A 255 -7.39 -0.20 -0.11
C MET A 255 -8.58 -0.14 -1.05
N LEU A 256 -9.80 -0.12 -0.51
CA LEU A 256 -11.03 0.03 -1.28
C LEU A 256 -11.08 1.38 -2.01
N GLU A 257 -10.66 2.47 -1.37
CA GLU A 257 -10.59 3.78 -2.02
C GLU A 257 -9.61 3.79 -3.20
N ILE A 258 -8.43 3.20 -3.04
CA ILE A 258 -7.43 3.09 -4.11
C ILE A 258 -7.99 2.25 -5.25
N SER A 259 -8.58 1.09 -4.97
CA SER A 259 -9.21 0.24 -6.00
C SER A 259 -10.30 0.97 -6.78
N LYS A 260 -11.18 1.71 -6.10
CA LYS A 260 -12.21 2.53 -6.74
C LYS A 260 -11.61 3.64 -7.60
N THR A 261 -10.46 4.20 -7.19
CA THR A 261 -9.73 5.20 -7.97
C THR A 261 -9.17 4.60 -9.26
N SER A 262 -8.64 3.38 -9.20
CA SER A 262 -8.22 2.62 -10.39
C SER A 262 -9.38 2.41 -11.36
N LEU A 263 -10.53 1.93 -10.87
CA LEU A 263 -11.72 1.72 -11.70
C LEU A 263 -12.22 3.02 -12.36
N GLN A 264 -12.10 4.16 -11.68
CA GLN A 264 -12.42 5.46 -12.28
C GLN A 264 -11.48 5.81 -13.44
N VAL A 265 -10.19 5.52 -13.33
CA VAL A 265 -9.22 5.76 -14.41
C VAL A 265 -9.45 4.82 -15.59
N LEU A 266 -9.78 3.55 -15.30
CA LEU A 266 -10.11 2.53 -16.29
C LEU A 266 -11.52 2.69 -16.89
N GLY A 267 -12.27 3.74 -16.53
CA GLY A 267 -13.70 3.85 -16.81
C GLY A 267 -14.10 3.67 -18.29
N SER A 268 -13.27 4.14 -19.23
CA SER A 268 -13.51 3.96 -20.67
C SER A 268 -13.35 2.53 -21.16
N GLU A 269 -12.57 1.73 -20.44
CA GLU A 269 -12.19 0.37 -20.83
C GLU A 269 -13.08 -0.70 -20.18
N ILE A 270 -13.89 -0.31 -19.20
CA ILE A 270 -14.88 -1.17 -18.53
C ILE A 270 -16.32 -0.71 -18.80
N PHE A 271 -16.50 0.29 -19.66
CA PHE A 271 -17.78 0.96 -19.88
C PHE A 271 -18.84 -0.01 -20.43
N ASN A 272 -18.48 -0.84 -21.41
CA ASN A 272 -19.42 -1.73 -22.07
C ASN A 272 -19.97 -2.77 -21.10
N GLN A 273 -19.14 -3.35 -20.23
CA GLN A 273 -19.60 -4.27 -19.19
C GLN A 273 -20.60 -3.60 -18.25
N ILE A 274 -20.33 -2.36 -17.83
CA ILE A 274 -21.22 -1.62 -16.92
C ILE A 274 -22.55 -1.25 -17.58
N THR A 275 -22.56 -0.89 -18.86
CA THR A 275 -23.79 -0.40 -19.54
C THR A 275 -24.61 -1.48 -20.22
N LYS A 276 -24.00 -2.59 -20.68
CA LYS A 276 -24.73 -3.67 -21.38
C LYS A 276 -25.57 -4.53 -20.44
N SER A 277 -25.35 -4.46 -19.13
CA SER A 277 -26.14 -5.17 -18.12
C SER A 277 -27.36 -4.37 -17.62
N LYS A 278 -27.82 -3.36 -18.37
CA LYS A 278 -29.10 -2.68 -18.14
C LYS A 278 -30.17 -3.15 -19.11
#